data_AF-A0A0F7LPP1-F1
#
_entry.id   AF-A0A0F7LPP1-F1
#
_cell.length_a   1.000
_cell.length_b   1.000
_cell.length_c   1.000
_cell.angle_alpha   90.00
_cell.angle_beta   90.00
_cell.angle_gamma   90.00
#
_symmetry.space_group_name_H-M   'P 1'
#
loop_
_entity.id
_entity.type
_entity.pdbx_description
1 polymer ?
#
loop_
_entity_poly.entity_id
_entity_poly.type
_entity_poly.pdbx_seq_one_letter_code
_entity_poly.pdbx_strand_id
1 'polypeptide(L)'
;MDIASLLHPVSQEHPSGEDLEYSAEFIHLIQLAQEKAEQQFGDFIFPTQEPDWCQIEKSALALLARSKDLHIIILLMQAWCHQYGLRGYAQGLMLLEQTIAHYWETLWPAAELDGEPDPLMRINALQGLSDGFALAKQVRLCEFARLNGITLTVADVMKCLDGSNGEENPFPGRIELLIAELRQSEAPVIKLIPQIANTLQCLFNTLRGHLGDSGLPDMRRQMVTLHHLTQLLSPESNAIEAIADSEYPLPDNAHPQKVSNGWQTSGIQNREQAQQALEAVRQYFLLHESSHPAPLMIERIQPLISQDFMSIMRNLAPEAIDQLEHFFGRKNHT
;
A
#
# COMPACT_ATOMS: atom_id res chain seq x y z
N MET A 1 -20.91 -7.44 12.22
CA MET A 1 -20.53 -6.11 11.70
C MET A 1 -21.79 -5.30 11.48
N ASP A 2 -22.22 -4.54 12.49
CA ASP A 2 -23.35 -3.59 12.38
C ASP A 2 -22.77 -2.18 12.20
N ILE A 3 -22.52 -1.80 10.94
CA ILE A 3 -21.93 -0.50 10.62
C ILE A 3 -22.92 0.63 10.92
N ALA A 4 -24.23 0.40 10.73
CA ALA A 4 -25.24 1.44 10.91
C ALA A 4 -25.24 1.97 12.35
N SER A 5 -25.14 1.07 13.34
CA SER A 5 -25.01 1.48 14.75
C SER A 5 -23.75 2.31 15.02
N LEU A 6 -22.63 2.01 14.36
CA LEU A 6 -21.36 2.73 14.56
C LEU A 6 -21.35 4.10 13.87
N LEU A 7 -22.14 4.28 12.81
CA LEU A 7 -22.28 5.55 12.10
C LEU A 7 -23.26 6.52 12.76
N HIS A 8 -24.13 6.05 13.66
CA HIS A 8 -24.97 6.94 14.44
C HIS A 8 -24.12 7.90 15.30
N PRO A 9 -24.53 9.18 15.43
CA PRO A 9 -23.82 10.12 16.28
C PRO A 9 -23.83 9.62 17.74
N VAL A 10 -22.72 9.80 18.45
CA VAL A 10 -22.61 9.42 19.87
C VAL A 10 -23.62 10.20 20.71
N SER A 11 -23.77 11.50 20.42
CA SER A 11 -24.82 12.35 20.99
C SER A 11 -25.15 13.51 20.03
N GLN A 12 -26.23 14.25 20.29
CA GLN A 12 -26.58 15.42 19.48
C GLN A 12 -25.57 16.56 19.61
N GLU A 13 -25.01 16.76 20.82
CA GLU A 13 -24.07 17.86 21.12
C GLU A 13 -22.63 17.50 20.72
N HIS A 14 -22.26 16.22 20.86
CA HIS A 14 -20.95 15.68 20.49
C HIS A 14 -21.12 14.47 19.56
N PRO A 15 -21.29 14.67 18.24
CA PRO A 15 -21.56 13.58 17.29
C PRO A 15 -20.45 12.53 17.22
N SER A 16 -19.19 12.96 17.38
CA SER A 16 -18.01 12.08 17.43
C SER A 16 -17.61 11.65 18.85
N GLY A 17 -18.33 12.12 19.87
CA GLY A 17 -18.06 11.78 21.26
C GLY A 17 -16.76 12.37 21.80
N GLU A 18 -16.16 11.68 22.77
CA GLU A 18 -15.01 12.16 23.54
C GLU A 18 -13.67 11.70 22.95
N ASP A 19 -12.60 12.46 23.22
CA ASP A 19 -11.24 12.03 22.95
C ASP A 19 -10.82 10.94 23.96
N LEU A 20 -10.40 9.79 23.44
CA LEU A 20 -10.04 8.62 24.23
C LEU A 20 -8.53 8.33 24.23
N GLU A 21 -7.68 9.17 23.63
CA GLU A 21 -6.24 8.92 23.45
C GLU A 21 -5.53 8.45 24.74
N TYR A 22 -5.88 9.05 25.88
CA TYR A 22 -5.28 8.74 27.19
C TYR A 22 -6.11 7.79 28.07
N SER A 23 -7.25 7.30 27.56
CA SER A 23 -8.08 6.36 28.32
C SER A 23 -7.36 5.02 28.51
N ALA A 24 -7.58 4.38 29.67
CA ALA A 24 -6.97 3.09 29.95
C ALA A 24 -7.43 2.01 28.95
N GLU A 25 -8.67 2.10 28.50
CA GLU A 25 -9.30 1.21 27.54
C GLU A 25 -8.70 1.37 26.13
N PHE A 26 -8.41 2.61 25.69
CA PHE A 26 -7.71 2.85 24.44
C PHE A 26 -6.27 2.33 24.49
N ILE A 27 -5.52 2.67 25.56
CA ILE A 27 -4.15 2.18 25.75
C ILE A 27 -4.12 0.65 25.74
N HIS A 28 -5.10 0.01 26.38
CA HIS A 28 -5.25 -1.44 26.37
C HIS A 28 -5.52 -1.99 24.97
N LEU A 29 -6.38 -1.35 24.17
CA LEU A 29 -6.61 -1.72 22.77
C LEU A 29 -5.30 -1.66 21.95
N ILE A 30 -4.53 -0.58 22.09
CA ILE A 30 -3.23 -0.45 21.40
C ILE A 30 -2.27 -1.58 21.82
N GLN A 31 -2.22 -1.92 23.10
CA GLN A 31 -1.39 -3.03 23.61
C GLN A 31 -1.84 -4.39 23.08
N LEU A 32 -3.15 -4.62 22.93
CA LEU A 32 -3.68 -5.86 22.35
C LEU A 32 -3.28 -6.02 20.88
N ALA A 33 -3.23 -4.91 20.14
CA ALA A 33 -2.87 -4.91 18.71
C ALA A 33 -1.36 -5.05 18.45
N GLN A 34 -0.50 -4.92 19.47
CA GLN A 34 0.94 -5.08 19.29
C GLN A 34 1.30 -6.56 19.10
N GLU A 35 1.92 -6.87 17.95
CA GLU A 35 2.53 -8.16 17.71
C GLU A 35 3.67 -8.39 18.71
N LYS A 36 3.59 -9.49 19.46
CA LYS A 36 4.67 -9.91 20.35
C LYS A 36 5.66 -10.72 19.52
N ALA A 37 6.76 -10.08 19.13
CA ALA A 37 7.87 -10.75 18.47
C ALA A 37 8.36 -11.94 19.30
N GLU A 38 9.02 -12.89 18.64
CA GLU A 38 9.69 -14.00 19.32
C GLU A 38 10.62 -13.46 20.42
N GLN A 39 10.45 -13.96 21.65
CA GLN A 39 11.27 -13.59 22.79
C GLN A 39 12.10 -14.79 23.22
N GLN A 40 13.42 -14.63 23.31
CA GLN A 40 14.30 -15.65 23.88
C GLN A 40 14.74 -15.22 25.28
N PHE A 41 14.38 -16.00 26.29
CA PHE A 41 14.86 -15.83 27.67
C PHE A 41 15.68 -17.05 28.08
N GLY A 42 17.01 -16.90 28.04
CA GLY A 42 17.94 -18.01 28.26
C GLY A 42 17.73 -19.09 27.20
N ASP A 43 17.35 -20.30 27.64
CA ASP A 43 17.08 -21.45 26.76
C ASP A 43 15.62 -21.52 26.29
N PHE A 44 14.74 -20.64 26.78
CA PHE A 44 13.33 -20.65 26.42
C PHE A 44 13.06 -19.70 25.24
N ILE A 45 12.57 -20.25 24.14
CA ILE A 45 12.08 -19.51 22.98
C ILE A 45 10.56 -19.41 23.10
N PHE A 46 10.04 -18.19 23.24
CA PHE A 46 8.62 -17.89 23.19
C PHE A 46 8.27 -17.49 21.75
N PRO A 47 7.49 -18.31 21.01
CA PRO A 47 7.16 -18.03 19.63
C PRO A 47 6.34 -16.75 19.52
N THR A 48 6.37 -16.13 18.33
CA THR A 48 5.51 -14.99 18.00
C THR A 48 4.05 -15.34 18.31
N GLN A 49 3.40 -14.53 19.14
CA GLN A 49 1.97 -14.65 19.40
C GLN A 49 1.21 -13.64 18.53
N GLU A 50 0.32 -14.16 17.70
CA GLU A 50 -0.61 -13.31 16.96
C GLU A 50 -1.57 -12.61 17.94
N PRO A 51 -1.98 -11.37 17.63
CA PRO A 51 -2.99 -10.65 18.40
C PRO A 51 -4.31 -11.41 18.52
N ASP A 52 -5.00 -11.28 19.66
CA ASP A 52 -6.37 -11.78 19.80
C ASP A 52 -7.34 -10.84 19.06
N TRP A 53 -7.56 -11.12 17.78
CA TRP A 53 -8.44 -10.32 16.92
C TRP A 53 -9.88 -10.25 17.41
N CYS A 54 -10.38 -11.28 18.10
CA CYS A 54 -11.72 -11.27 18.68
C CYS A 54 -11.79 -10.29 19.86
N GLN A 55 -10.74 -10.25 20.70
CA GLN A 55 -10.65 -9.28 21.79
C GLN A 55 -10.46 -7.85 21.27
N ILE A 56 -9.66 -7.66 20.21
CA ILE A 56 -9.50 -6.36 19.54
C ILE A 56 -10.83 -5.87 18.98
N GLU A 57 -11.59 -6.71 18.26
CA GLU A 57 -12.91 -6.35 17.75
C GLU A 57 -13.84 -5.90 18.88
N LYS A 58 -13.91 -6.70 19.96
CA LYS A 58 -14.78 -6.38 21.10
C LYS A 58 -14.40 -5.06 21.77
N SER A 59 -13.11 -4.83 22.00
CA SER A 59 -12.61 -3.61 22.64
C SER A 59 -12.81 -2.39 21.75
N ALA A 60 -12.52 -2.50 20.45
CA ALA A 60 -12.73 -1.42 19.49
C ALA A 60 -14.22 -1.05 19.35
N LEU A 61 -15.13 -2.03 19.28
CA LEU A 61 -16.58 -1.78 19.24
C LEU A 61 -17.08 -1.06 20.51
N ALA A 62 -16.57 -1.42 21.68
CA ALA A 62 -16.93 -0.77 22.94
C ALA A 62 -16.46 0.70 22.98
N LEU A 63 -15.28 0.99 22.45
CA LEU A 63 -14.77 2.36 22.36
C LEU A 63 -15.50 3.18 21.29
N LEU A 64 -15.81 2.60 20.12
CA LEU A 64 -16.54 3.28 19.05
C LEU A 64 -17.98 3.66 19.41
N ALA A 65 -18.55 3.05 20.44
CA ALA A 65 -19.83 3.48 21.01
C ALA A 65 -19.76 4.86 21.71
N ARG A 66 -18.55 5.31 22.08
CA ARG A 66 -18.29 6.56 22.82
C ARG A 66 -17.43 7.56 22.07
N SER A 67 -16.65 7.12 21.08
CA SER A 67 -15.72 7.97 20.34
C SER A 67 -15.58 7.52 18.88
N LYS A 68 -15.72 8.46 17.94
CA LYS A 68 -15.36 8.22 16.54
C LYS A 68 -13.90 8.58 16.36
N ASP A 69 -13.05 7.57 16.37
CA ASP A 69 -11.60 7.73 16.31
C ASP A 69 -10.99 6.89 15.19
N LEU A 70 -10.12 7.51 14.39
CA LEU A 70 -9.48 6.90 13.23
C LEU A 70 -8.58 5.71 13.61
N HIS A 71 -7.83 5.79 14.71
CA HIS A 71 -6.98 4.68 15.16
C HIS A 71 -7.84 3.46 15.51
N ILE A 72 -8.95 3.68 16.22
CA ILE A 72 -9.86 2.61 16.65
C ILE A 72 -10.54 1.98 15.43
N ILE A 73 -10.99 2.79 14.47
CA ILE A 73 -11.60 2.28 13.24
C ILE A 73 -10.59 1.44 12.46
N ILE A 74 -9.34 1.88 12.30
CA ILE A 74 -8.31 1.13 11.57
C ILE A 74 -7.98 -0.21 12.25
N LEU A 75 -7.93 -0.25 13.59
CA LEU A 75 -7.75 -1.51 14.33
C LEU A 75 -8.95 -2.44 14.20
N LEU A 76 -10.18 -1.89 14.19
CA LEU A 76 -11.38 -2.69 13.92
C LEU A 76 -11.37 -3.25 12.49
N MET A 77 -10.95 -2.45 11.50
CA MET A 77 -10.77 -2.91 10.12
C MET A 77 -9.78 -4.06 10.04
N GLN A 78 -8.66 -3.99 10.76
CA GLN A 78 -7.68 -5.07 10.83
C GLN A 78 -8.29 -6.33 11.46
N ALA A 79 -8.94 -6.20 12.63
CA ALA A 79 -9.60 -7.32 13.29
C ALA A 79 -10.67 -7.99 12.40
N TRP A 80 -11.48 -7.20 11.71
CA TRP A 80 -12.46 -7.72 10.76
C TRP A 80 -11.82 -8.37 9.54
N CYS A 81 -10.72 -7.83 9.03
CA CYS A 81 -10.00 -8.41 7.91
C CYS A 81 -9.37 -9.77 8.27
N HIS A 82 -8.82 -9.90 9.48
CA HIS A 82 -8.31 -11.18 9.98
C HIS A 82 -9.41 -12.22 10.18
N GLN A 83 -10.56 -11.82 10.75
CA GLN A 83 -11.62 -12.77 11.10
C GLN A 83 -12.56 -13.12 9.93
N TYR A 84 -12.82 -12.15 9.05
CA TYR A 84 -13.86 -12.26 8.02
C TYR A 84 -13.33 -12.01 6.60
N GLY A 85 -12.01 -11.94 6.43
CA GLY A 85 -11.35 -11.77 5.14
C GLY A 85 -11.77 -10.49 4.42
N LEU A 86 -11.92 -10.59 3.08
CA LEU A 86 -12.32 -9.46 2.23
C LEU A 86 -13.70 -8.90 2.57
N ARG A 87 -14.61 -9.70 3.14
CA ARG A 87 -15.89 -9.20 3.63
C ARG A 87 -15.68 -8.25 4.81
N GLY A 88 -14.80 -8.60 5.74
CA GLY A 88 -14.45 -7.74 6.87
C GLY A 88 -13.77 -6.45 6.42
N TYR A 89 -12.83 -6.56 5.46
CA TYR A 89 -12.19 -5.39 4.86
C TYR A 89 -13.20 -4.45 4.19
N ALA A 90 -14.14 -4.98 3.39
CA ALA A 90 -15.17 -4.18 2.74
C ALA A 90 -16.04 -3.41 3.74
N GLN A 91 -16.48 -4.08 4.81
CA GLN A 91 -17.28 -3.46 5.86
C GLN A 91 -16.50 -2.39 6.63
N GLY A 92 -15.24 -2.67 6.95
CA GLY A 92 -14.36 -1.72 7.62
C GLY A 92 -14.08 -0.48 6.77
N LEU A 93 -13.83 -0.67 5.46
CA LEU A 93 -13.58 0.43 4.53
C LEU A 93 -14.81 1.32 4.36
N MET A 94 -16.01 0.72 4.28
CA MET A 94 -17.26 1.48 4.28
C MET A 94 -17.49 2.27 5.57
N LEU A 95 -17.19 1.68 6.73
CA LEU A 95 -17.27 2.38 8.01
C LEU A 95 -16.33 3.58 8.04
N LEU A 96 -15.08 3.42 7.63
CA LEU A 96 -14.09 4.50 7.61
C LEU A 96 -14.48 5.61 6.63
N GLU A 97 -14.83 5.26 5.40
CA GLU A 97 -15.22 6.21 4.35
C GLU A 97 -16.43 7.04 4.79
N GLN A 98 -17.49 6.40 5.28
CA GLN A 98 -18.67 7.12 5.75
C GLN A 98 -18.39 7.91 7.03
N THR A 99 -17.56 7.40 7.94
CA THR A 99 -17.21 8.16 9.15
C THR A 99 -16.49 9.45 8.79
N ILE A 100 -15.52 9.39 7.87
CA ILE A 100 -14.80 10.57 7.39
C ILE A 100 -15.76 11.52 6.68
N ALA A 101 -16.60 11.02 5.77
CA ALA A 101 -17.53 11.85 5.01
C ALA A 101 -18.54 12.61 5.89
N HIS A 102 -19.01 12.00 6.99
CA HIS A 102 -20.03 12.60 7.86
C HIS A 102 -19.46 13.41 9.03
N TYR A 103 -18.28 13.03 9.54
CA TYR A 103 -17.79 13.52 10.82
C TYR A 103 -16.43 14.21 10.76
N TRP A 104 -15.87 14.47 9.57
CA TRP A 104 -14.52 15.02 9.41
C TRP A 104 -14.18 16.12 10.44
N GLU A 105 -15.00 17.16 10.59
CA GLU A 105 -14.66 18.27 11.49
C GLU A 105 -14.54 17.86 12.97
N THR A 106 -15.32 16.87 13.41
CA THR A 106 -15.40 16.46 14.83
C THR A 106 -14.66 15.16 15.14
N LEU A 107 -14.11 14.50 14.13
CA LEU A 107 -13.48 13.18 14.22
C LEU A 107 -12.19 13.22 15.04
N TRP A 108 -11.88 12.15 15.78
CA TRP A 108 -10.62 12.00 16.51
C TRP A 108 -9.55 11.23 15.70
N PRO A 109 -8.26 11.59 15.82
CA PRO A 109 -7.73 12.78 16.49
C PRO A 109 -8.20 14.09 15.84
N ALA A 110 -8.22 15.19 16.59
CA ALA A 110 -8.62 16.50 16.06
C ALA A 110 -7.73 16.91 14.86
N ALA A 111 -8.32 17.60 13.88
CA ALA A 111 -7.58 18.20 12.75
C ALA A 111 -7.11 19.63 13.01
N GLU A 112 -7.40 20.16 14.20
CA GLU A 112 -7.02 21.51 14.61
C GLU A 112 -6.30 21.45 15.95
N LEU A 113 -5.27 22.28 16.10
CA LEU A 113 -4.55 22.50 17.36
C LEU A 113 -4.54 23.99 17.64
N ASP A 114 -5.03 24.40 18.80
CA ASP A 114 -5.14 25.82 19.21
C ASP A 114 -5.88 26.73 18.19
N GLY A 115 -6.84 26.15 17.44
CA GLY A 115 -7.64 26.86 16.44
C GLY A 115 -6.96 27.01 15.07
N GLU A 116 -5.79 26.41 14.88
CA GLU A 116 -5.09 26.35 13.60
C GLU A 116 -5.18 24.95 12.99
N PRO A 117 -5.32 24.81 11.66
CA PRO A 117 -5.32 23.51 11.00
C PRO A 117 -4.00 22.74 11.23
N ASP A 118 -4.09 21.60 11.89
CA ASP A 118 -3.00 20.65 12.14
C ASP A 118 -3.50 19.21 11.94
N PRO A 119 -3.54 18.72 10.69
CA PRO A 119 -4.02 17.37 10.40
C PRO A 119 -2.97 16.29 10.67
N LEU A 120 -1.79 16.61 11.25
CA LEU A 120 -0.67 15.67 11.37
C LEU A 120 -1.07 14.39 12.11
N MET A 121 -1.83 14.50 13.20
CA MET A 121 -2.29 13.34 13.94
C MET A 121 -3.24 12.45 13.13
N ARG A 122 -4.11 13.04 12.30
CA ARG A 122 -4.97 12.28 11.38
C ARG A 122 -4.18 11.62 10.27
N ILE A 123 -3.21 12.33 9.69
CA ILE A 123 -2.30 11.78 8.67
C ILE A 123 -1.60 10.55 9.25
N ASN A 124 -1.07 10.64 10.47
CA ASN A 124 -0.41 9.54 11.17
C ASN A 124 -1.36 8.36 11.41
N ALA A 125 -2.60 8.62 11.86
CA ALA A 125 -3.60 7.58 12.04
C ALA A 125 -3.87 6.83 10.72
N LEU A 126 -4.11 7.59 9.65
CA LEU A 126 -4.43 7.08 8.31
C LEU A 126 -3.27 6.33 7.65
N GLN A 127 -2.03 6.47 8.12
CA GLN A 127 -0.91 5.65 7.62
C GLN A 127 -1.17 4.15 7.77
N GLY A 128 -2.02 3.72 8.72
CA GLY A 128 -2.43 2.32 8.83
C GLY A 128 -3.10 1.73 7.59
N LEU A 129 -3.54 2.56 6.64
CA LEU A 129 -4.06 2.17 5.33
C LEU A 129 -2.97 1.94 4.27
N SER A 130 -1.76 2.45 4.48
CA SER A 130 -0.68 2.41 3.49
C SER A 130 -0.23 0.96 3.20
N ASP A 131 0.26 0.71 1.98
CA ASP A 131 0.58 -0.62 1.43
C ASP A 131 1.57 -1.45 2.27
N GLY A 132 2.41 -0.76 3.05
CA GLY A 132 3.42 -1.33 3.94
C GLY A 132 2.92 -1.79 5.31
N PHE A 133 1.69 -1.41 5.70
CA PHE A 133 1.12 -1.68 7.02
C PHE A 133 0.39 -3.02 7.08
N ALA A 134 0.07 -3.46 8.30
CA ALA A 134 -0.52 -4.76 8.61
C ALA A 134 -1.84 -5.01 7.85
N LEU A 135 -2.71 -4.00 7.75
CA LEU A 135 -3.99 -4.12 7.05
C LEU A 135 -3.82 -4.48 5.57
N ALA A 136 -2.98 -3.75 4.84
CA ALA A 136 -2.74 -4.01 3.41
C ALA A 136 -2.04 -5.37 3.19
N LYS A 137 -1.16 -5.77 4.10
CA LYS A 137 -0.57 -7.12 4.12
C LYS A 137 -1.64 -8.19 4.30
N GLN A 138 -2.56 -8.01 5.25
CA GLN A 138 -3.60 -8.98 5.52
C GLN A 138 -4.61 -9.10 4.37
N VAL A 139 -4.96 -8.00 3.69
CA VAL A 139 -5.82 -8.05 2.50
C VAL A 139 -5.21 -8.95 1.41
N ARG A 140 -3.88 -8.89 1.22
CA ARG A 140 -3.18 -9.75 0.26
C ARG A 140 -3.23 -11.24 0.64
N LEU A 141 -3.32 -11.57 1.92
CA LEU A 141 -3.41 -12.93 2.44
C LEU A 141 -4.85 -13.46 2.51
N CYS A 142 -5.86 -12.62 2.29
CA CYS A 142 -7.24 -13.06 2.30
C CYS A 142 -7.52 -14.06 1.17
N GLU A 143 -8.28 -15.11 1.48
CA GLU A 143 -8.82 -16.04 0.49
C GLU A 143 -9.70 -15.29 -0.53
N PHE A 144 -9.36 -15.47 -1.80
CA PHE A 144 -10.06 -14.86 -2.93
C PHE A 144 -10.91 -15.89 -3.67
N ALA A 145 -10.40 -17.11 -3.85
CA ALA A 145 -11.11 -18.18 -4.53
C ALA A 145 -10.63 -19.56 -4.06
N ARG A 146 -11.48 -20.56 -4.27
CA ARG A 146 -11.10 -21.96 -4.10
C ARG A 146 -11.42 -22.73 -5.37
N LEU A 147 -10.37 -23.19 -6.05
CA LEU A 147 -10.46 -23.81 -7.37
C LEU A 147 -9.80 -25.19 -7.32
N ASN A 148 -10.52 -26.23 -7.73
CA ASN A 148 -10.00 -27.61 -7.74
C ASN A 148 -9.37 -28.07 -6.40
N GLY A 149 -9.90 -27.58 -5.28
CA GLY A 149 -9.39 -27.87 -3.93
C GLY A 149 -8.25 -26.98 -3.45
N ILE A 150 -7.66 -26.17 -4.33
CA ILE A 150 -6.61 -25.19 -4.02
C ILE A 150 -7.26 -23.89 -3.57
N THR A 151 -6.88 -23.40 -2.39
CA THR A 151 -7.24 -22.06 -1.92
C THR A 151 -6.24 -21.06 -2.48
N LEU A 152 -6.74 -20.02 -3.13
CA LEU A 152 -5.95 -18.92 -3.67
C LEU A 152 -6.24 -17.65 -2.88
N THR A 153 -5.18 -17.00 -2.41
CA THR A 153 -5.25 -15.67 -1.81
C THR A 153 -5.28 -14.58 -2.88
N VAL A 154 -5.55 -13.34 -2.49
CA VAL A 154 -5.41 -12.17 -3.37
C VAL A 154 -4.00 -12.10 -3.95
N ALA A 155 -2.96 -12.33 -3.14
CA ALA A 155 -1.58 -12.35 -3.59
C ALA A 155 -1.31 -13.47 -4.61
N ASP A 156 -1.87 -14.65 -4.39
CA ASP A 156 -1.71 -15.79 -5.29
C ASP A 156 -2.31 -15.51 -6.67
N VAL A 157 -3.52 -14.95 -6.70
CA VAL A 157 -4.17 -14.55 -7.95
C VAL A 157 -3.30 -13.52 -8.69
N MET A 158 -2.81 -12.48 -8.00
CA MET A 158 -1.95 -11.49 -8.63
C MET A 158 -0.63 -12.09 -9.16
N LYS A 159 0.02 -12.97 -8.40
CA LYS A 159 1.22 -13.69 -8.86
C LYS A 159 0.98 -14.51 -10.12
N CYS A 160 -0.17 -15.20 -10.18
CA CYS A 160 -0.57 -15.94 -11.38
C CYS A 160 -0.78 -15.01 -12.58
N LEU A 161 -1.36 -13.82 -12.36
CA LEU A 161 -1.61 -12.83 -13.42
C LEU A 161 -0.34 -12.18 -13.96
N ASP A 162 0.65 -11.95 -13.10
CA ASP A 162 1.94 -11.37 -13.48
C ASP A 162 2.84 -12.33 -14.29
N GLY A 163 2.37 -13.57 -14.55
CA GLY A 163 3.08 -14.54 -15.38
C GLY A 163 4.28 -15.19 -14.68
N SER A 164 4.26 -15.26 -13.34
CA SER A 164 5.26 -15.96 -12.55
C SER A 164 5.23 -17.46 -12.84
N ASN A 165 5.93 -17.89 -13.89
CA ASN A 165 5.97 -19.27 -14.38
C ASN A 165 7.10 -20.08 -13.69
N GLY A 166 7.03 -20.24 -12.37
CA GLY A 166 8.00 -21.01 -11.57
C GLY A 166 7.35 -22.06 -10.67
N GLU A 167 8.17 -22.82 -9.93
CA GLU A 167 7.71 -23.82 -8.92
C GLU A 167 6.84 -23.20 -7.80
N GLU A 168 6.86 -21.87 -7.66
CA GLU A 168 6.04 -21.10 -6.71
C GLU A 168 4.66 -20.69 -7.25
N ASN A 169 4.26 -21.10 -8.47
CA ASN A 169 2.92 -20.79 -8.98
C ASN A 169 1.85 -21.61 -8.21
N PRO A 170 0.99 -20.97 -7.40
CA PRO A 170 0.02 -21.66 -6.57
C PRO A 170 -1.10 -22.30 -7.38
N PHE A 171 -1.29 -21.89 -8.64
CA PHE A 171 -2.23 -22.50 -9.58
C PHE A 171 -1.50 -22.99 -10.84
N PRO A 172 -0.96 -24.23 -10.82
CA PRO A 172 -0.25 -24.80 -11.95
C PRO A 172 -1.22 -25.03 -13.11
N GLY A 173 -1.15 -24.18 -14.14
CA GLY A 173 -2.09 -24.27 -15.26
C GLY A 173 -2.01 -23.07 -16.20
N ARG A 174 -2.96 -23.04 -17.14
CA ARG A 174 -3.16 -21.92 -18.06
C ARG A 174 -3.88 -20.79 -17.34
N ILE A 175 -3.27 -19.61 -17.25
CA ILE A 175 -3.86 -18.38 -16.70
C ILE A 175 -5.27 -18.11 -17.27
N GLU A 176 -5.51 -18.48 -18.53
CA GLU A 176 -6.80 -18.31 -19.18
C GLU A 176 -7.90 -19.16 -18.53
N LEU A 177 -7.56 -20.34 -18.01
CA LEU A 177 -8.49 -21.20 -17.26
C LEU A 177 -8.80 -20.59 -15.89
N LEU A 178 -7.78 -20.08 -15.18
CA LEU A 178 -7.98 -19.36 -13.92
C LEU A 178 -8.95 -18.19 -14.11
N ILE A 179 -8.72 -17.35 -15.13
CA ILE A 179 -9.59 -16.21 -15.44
C ILE A 179 -11.01 -16.69 -15.76
N ALA A 180 -11.16 -17.74 -16.58
CA ALA A 180 -12.47 -18.28 -16.94
C ALA A 180 -13.24 -18.83 -15.72
N GLU A 181 -12.56 -19.53 -14.82
CA GLU A 181 -13.14 -20.05 -13.57
C GLU A 181 -13.53 -18.91 -12.62
N LEU A 182 -12.67 -17.90 -12.45
CA LEU A 182 -12.96 -16.74 -11.60
C LEU A 182 -14.16 -15.92 -12.11
N ARG A 183 -14.29 -15.73 -13.42
CA ARG A 183 -15.44 -15.03 -14.02
C ARG A 183 -16.77 -15.78 -13.85
N GLN A 184 -16.71 -17.10 -13.83
CA GLN A 184 -17.89 -17.96 -13.64
C GLN A 184 -18.21 -18.21 -12.16
N SER A 185 -17.32 -17.83 -11.25
CA SER A 185 -17.48 -18.02 -9.82
C SER A 185 -18.62 -17.16 -9.26
N GLU A 186 -19.57 -17.80 -8.57
CA GLU A 186 -20.63 -17.11 -7.84
C GLU A 186 -20.25 -16.76 -6.40
N ALA A 187 -18.99 -16.98 -6.01
CA ALA A 187 -18.54 -16.76 -4.65
C ALA A 187 -18.82 -15.31 -4.20
N PRO A 188 -19.38 -15.07 -3.00
CA PRO A 188 -19.75 -13.73 -2.56
C PRO A 188 -18.60 -12.73 -2.60
N VAL A 189 -17.38 -13.19 -2.35
CA VAL A 189 -16.16 -12.38 -2.38
C VAL A 189 -15.87 -11.76 -3.74
N ILE A 190 -16.20 -12.45 -4.84
CA ILE A 190 -16.02 -11.96 -6.22
C ILE A 190 -16.88 -10.71 -6.45
N LYS A 191 -18.12 -10.72 -5.94
CA LYS A 191 -19.05 -9.60 -6.05
C LYS A 191 -18.65 -8.40 -5.18
N LEU A 192 -17.82 -8.60 -4.17
CA LEU A 192 -17.33 -7.53 -3.30
C LEU A 192 -16.19 -6.73 -3.92
N ILE A 193 -15.43 -7.29 -4.86
CA ILE A 193 -14.22 -6.62 -5.39
C ILE A 193 -14.53 -5.25 -6.03
N PRO A 194 -15.53 -5.11 -6.92
CA PRO A 194 -15.84 -3.80 -7.49
C PRO A 194 -16.31 -2.80 -6.42
N GLN A 195 -17.04 -3.29 -5.40
CA GLN A 195 -17.48 -2.47 -4.28
C GLN A 195 -16.28 -1.96 -3.47
N ILE A 196 -15.34 -2.84 -3.11
CA ILE A 196 -14.12 -2.49 -2.37
C ILE A 196 -13.30 -1.47 -3.17
N ALA A 197 -13.10 -1.71 -4.47
CA ALA A 197 -12.36 -0.81 -5.37
C ALA A 197 -12.99 0.60 -5.39
N ASN A 198 -14.32 0.66 -5.57
CA ASN A 198 -15.06 1.93 -5.58
C ASN A 198 -14.99 2.65 -4.24
N THR A 199 -15.20 1.96 -3.11
CA THR A 199 -15.13 2.57 -1.78
C THR A 199 -13.71 3.08 -1.49
N LEU A 200 -12.66 2.35 -1.88
CA LEU A 200 -11.28 2.79 -1.70
C LEU A 200 -10.98 4.05 -2.52
N GLN A 201 -11.48 4.10 -3.77
CA GLN A 201 -11.35 5.28 -4.63
C GLN A 201 -12.10 6.50 -4.07
N CYS A 202 -13.33 6.30 -3.56
CA CYS A 202 -14.09 7.34 -2.87
C CYS A 202 -13.34 7.85 -1.64
N LEU A 203 -12.87 6.96 -0.77
CA LEU A 203 -12.06 7.31 0.40
C LEU A 203 -10.82 8.12 0.00
N PHE A 204 -10.07 7.67 -1.00
CA PHE A 204 -8.89 8.38 -1.50
C PHE A 204 -9.23 9.80 -1.97
N ASN A 205 -10.32 9.98 -2.73
CA ASN A 205 -10.74 11.28 -3.22
C ASN A 205 -11.18 12.21 -2.06
N THR A 206 -11.92 11.68 -1.09
CA THR A 206 -12.35 12.43 0.10
C THR A 206 -11.15 12.87 0.94
N LEU A 207 -10.19 11.97 1.18
CA LEU A 207 -8.94 12.30 1.90
C LEU A 207 -8.13 13.35 1.15
N ARG A 208 -8.02 13.25 -0.18
CA ARG A 208 -7.32 14.24 -1.00
C ARG A 208 -7.96 15.62 -0.88
N GLY A 209 -9.29 15.69 -0.84
CA GLY A 209 -10.03 16.92 -0.64
C GLY A 209 -9.71 17.61 0.70
N HIS A 210 -9.50 16.83 1.76
CA HIS A 210 -9.21 17.38 3.09
C HIS A 210 -7.72 17.62 3.38
N LEU A 211 -6.84 16.75 2.88
CA LEU A 211 -5.42 16.71 3.28
C LEU A 211 -4.45 17.18 2.18
N GLY A 212 -4.94 17.38 0.96
CA GLY A 212 -4.08 17.57 -0.22
C GLY A 212 -3.27 16.33 -0.56
N ASP A 213 -2.40 16.43 -1.56
CA ASP A 213 -1.62 15.27 -2.05
C ASP A 213 -0.54 14.79 -1.07
N SER A 214 0.06 15.71 -0.29
CA SER A 214 1.16 15.38 0.63
C SER A 214 0.70 14.67 1.91
N GLY A 215 -0.58 14.74 2.25
CA GLY A 215 -1.15 14.11 3.45
C GLY A 215 -1.76 12.73 3.22
N LEU A 216 -1.67 12.18 2.01
CA LEU A 216 -2.30 10.91 1.65
C LEU A 216 -1.47 9.69 2.08
N PRO A 217 -2.12 8.60 2.56
CA PRO A 217 -1.45 7.31 2.70
C PRO A 217 -1.08 6.71 1.33
N ASP A 218 0.07 6.04 1.23
CA ASP A 218 0.47 5.35 0.00
C ASP A 218 -0.30 4.03 -0.17
N MET A 219 -1.41 4.09 -0.90
CA MET A 219 -2.31 2.96 -1.18
C MET A 219 -2.23 2.50 -2.63
N ARG A 220 -1.21 2.93 -3.39
CA ARG A 220 -1.15 2.75 -4.85
C ARG A 220 -1.20 1.28 -5.26
N ARG A 221 -0.44 0.41 -4.59
CA ARG A 221 -0.41 -1.02 -4.92
C ARG A 221 -1.76 -1.66 -4.66
N GLN A 222 -2.41 -1.32 -3.54
CA GLN A 222 -3.74 -1.83 -3.23
C GLN A 222 -4.80 -1.36 -4.25
N MET A 223 -4.77 -0.08 -4.63
CA MET A 223 -5.67 0.46 -5.66
C MET A 223 -5.47 -0.24 -7.01
N VAL A 224 -4.22 -0.39 -7.47
CA VAL A 224 -3.89 -1.12 -8.72
C VAL A 224 -4.36 -2.57 -8.65
N THR A 225 -4.08 -3.26 -7.53
CA THR A 225 -4.51 -4.65 -7.31
C THR A 225 -6.03 -4.80 -7.45
N LEU A 226 -6.80 -3.95 -6.76
CA LEU A 226 -8.27 -3.99 -6.81
C LEU A 226 -8.82 -3.62 -8.19
N HIS A 227 -8.16 -2.68 -8.89
CA HIS A 227 -8.53 -2.31 -10.24
C HIS A 227 -8.34 -3.48 -11.22
N HIS A 228 -7.18 -4.14 -11.18
CA HIS A 228 -6.88 -5.30 -12.02
C HIS A 228 -7.87 -6.45 -11.76
N LEU A 229 -8.18 -6.73 -10.49
CA LEU A 229 -9.16 -7.76 -10.14
C LEU A 229 -10.57 -7.37 -10.63
N THR A 230 -10.96 -6.10 -10.55
CA THR A 230 -12.24 -5.62 -11.07
C THR A 230 -12.35 -5.80 -12.58
N GLN A 231 -11.29 -5.46 -13.33
CA GLN A 231 -11.23 -5.66 -14.78
C GLN A 231 -11.31 -7.15 -15.15
N LEU A 232 -10.58 -8.00 -14.42
CA LEU A 232 -10.56 -9.44 -14.65
C LEU A 232 -11.96 -10.05 -14.52
N LEU A 233 -12.72 -9.62 -13.51
CA LEU A 233 -14.06 -10.11 -13.22
C LEU A 233 -15.16 -9.52 -14.12
N SER A 234 -14.84 -8.50 -14.92
CA SER A 234 -15.80 -7.88 -15.82
C SER A 234 -16.07 -8.76 -17.06
N PRO A 235 -17.34 -8.99 -17.44
CA PRO A 235 -17.70 -9.90 -18.54
C PRO A 235 -17.25 -9.40 -19.92
N GLU A 236 -16.86 -8.13 -20.06
CA GLU A 236 -16.50 -7.48 -21.33
C GLU A 236 -15.00 -7.16 -21.48
N SER A 237 -14.12 -7.77 -20.68
CA SER A 237 -12.68 -7.52 -20.83
C SER A 237 -12.12 -8.25 -22.05
N ASN A 238 -12.33 -7.65 -23.23
CA ASN A 238 -11.48 -7.75 -24.40
C ASN A 238 -10.25 -6.90 -24.14
N ALA A 239 -9.06 -7.52 -24.21
CA ALA A 239 -7.73 -6.92 -24.31
C ALA A 239 -7.32 -5.90 -23.23
N ILE A 240 -6.14 -6.13 -22.68
CA ILE A 240 -5.40 -5.18 -21.85
C ILE A 240 -5.13 -3.93 -22.70
N GLU A 241 -5.91 -2.87 -22.53
CA GLU A 241 -5.45 -1.50 -22.78
C GLU A 241 -4.85 -0.99 -21.48
N ALA A 242 -3.52 -0.85 -21.51
CA ALA A 242 -2.77 -0.17 -20.47
C ALA A 242 -3.38 1.21 -20.24
N ILE A 243 -3.74 1.49 -18.99
CA ILE A 243 -4.20 2.80 -18.57
C ILE A 243 -2.99 3.72 -18.57
N ALA A 244 -2.75 4.34 -19.71
CA ALA A 244 -1.95 5.54 -19.87
C ALA A 244 -2.89 6.67 -20.28
N ASP A 245 -2.69 7.81 -19.62
CA ASP A 245 -3.21 9.15 -19.94
C ASP A 245 -4.69 9.44 -19.71
N SER A 246 -4.99 9.92 -18.49
CA SER A 246 -6.05 10.90 -18.28
C SER A 246 -5.47 12.32 -18.38
N GLU A 247 -5.43 12.88 -19.59
CA GLU A 247 -5.18 14.31 -19.81
C GLU A 247 -6.46 15.13 -19.57
N TYR A 248 -6.36 16.17 -18.73
CA TYR A 248 -7.36 17.24 -18.62
C TYR A 248 -7.26 18.17 -19.86
N PRO A 249 -8.38 18.62 -20.45
CA PRO A 249 -8.34 19.48 -21.63
C PRO A 249 -8.24 20.96 -21.23
N LEU A 250 -7.27 21.69 -21.78
CA LEU A 250 -7.27 23.15 -21.88
C LEU A 250 -6.68 23.60 -23.25
N PRO A 251 -7.01 24.82 -23.71
CA PRO A 251 -7.50 25.02 -25.07
C PRO A 251 -6.45 25.41 -26.12
N ASP A 252 -6.77 24.98 -27.34
CA ASP A 252 -6.54 25.57 -28.66
C ASP A 252 -5.69 26.86 -28.75
N ASN A 253 -4.44 26.73 -29.24
CA ASN A 253 -3.99 27.39 -30.47
C ASN A 253 -2.49 27.15 -30.78
N ALA A 254 -2.21 27.11 -32.09
CA ALA A 254 -0.91 27.16 -32.78
C ALA A 254 -0.17 25.84 -33.07
N HIS A 255 -0.50 25.24 -34.22
CA HIS A 255 0.45 24.51 -35.07
C HIS A 255 1.47 25.48 -35.71
N PRO A 256 2.56 25.00 -36.37
CA PRO A 256 3.37 23.79 -36.14
C PRO A 256 4.88 24.08 -36.27
N GLN A 257 5.76 23.40 -35.53
CA GLN A 257 7.10 23.11 -36.05
C GLN A 257 7.59 21.74 -35.59
N LYS A 258 7.79 20.85 -36.58
CA LYS A 258 8.50 19.58 -36.45
C LYS A 258 9.92 19.88 -35.97
N VAL A 259 10.19 19.59 -34.69
CA VAL A 259 11.54 19.31 -34.23
C VAL A 259 11.51 17.86 -33.77
N SER A 260 12.06 17.00 -34.60
CA SER A 260 12.30 15.61 -34.32
C SER A 260 13.33 15.49 -33.19
N ASN A 261 12.88 15.39 -31.95
CA ASN A 261 13.64 14.75 -30.88
C ASN A 261 12.82 13.57 -30.38
N GLY A 262 12.92 12.47 -31.12
CA GLY A 262 12.41 11.20 -30.65
C GLY A 262 13.23 10.73 -29.47
N TRP A 263 12.69 10.84 -28.26
CA TRP A 263 12.83 9.73 -27.34
C TRP A 263 11.94 8.62 -27.87
N GLN A 264 12.51 7.83 -28.79
CA GLN A 264 12.00 6.50 -29.04
C GLN A 264 11.98 5.78 -27.68
N THR A 265 10.88 5.09 -27.40
CA THR A 265 10.73 4.07 -26.35
C THR A 265 11.62 2.84 -26.61
N SER A 266 12.82 3.07 -27.14
CA SER A 266 13.92 2.14 -27.18
C SER A 266 14.46 2.07 -25.76
N GLY A 267 14.17 0.98 -25.04
CA GLY A 267 14.79 0.71 -23.75
C GLY A 267 16.30 0.91 -23.83
N ILE A 268 16.94 1.30 -22.72
CA ILE A 268 18.37 1.58 -22.66
C ILE A 268 19.17 0.36 -23.18
N GLN A 269 19.79 0.47 -24.36
CA GLN A 269 20.43 -0.67 -25.05
C GLN A 269 21.94 -0.74 -24.80
N ASN A 270 22.54 0.36 -24.37
CA ASN A 270 23.97 0.42 -24.09
C ASN A 270 24.28 1.35 -22.92
N ARG A 271 25.51 1.26 -22.43
CA ARG A 271 25.96 1.96 -21.22
C ARG A 271 26.05 3.48 -21.38
N GLU A 272 26.31 3.96 -22.59
CA GLU A 272 26.33 5.39 -22.90
C GLU A 272 24.92 5.98 -22.83
N GLN A 273 23.92 5.28 -23.35
CA GLN A 273 22.51 5.63 -23.20
C GLN A 273 22.07 5.61 -21.73
N ALA A 274 22.57 4.66 -20.93
CA ALA A 274 22.29 4.60 -19.49
C ALA A 274 22.82 5.84 -18.74
N GLN A 275 24.04 6.28 -19.08
CA GLN A 275 24.63 7.49 -18.50
C GLN A 275 23.86 8.76 -18.89
N GLN A 276 23.43 8.85 -20.15
CA GLN A 276 22.61 9.98 -20.64
C GLN A 276 21.24 10.03 -19.95
N ALA A 277 20.61 8.86 -19.73
CA ALA A 277 19.34 8.78 -18.99
C ALA A 277 19.50 9.20 -17.53
N LEU A 278 20.55 8.75 -16.85
CA LEU A 278 20.85 9.16 -15.47
C LEU A 278 21.12 10.66 -15.36
N GLU A 279 21.82 11.25 -16.34
CA GLU A 279 22.05 12.70 -16.37
C GLU A 279 20.75 13.48 -16.59
N ALA A 280 19.85 13.00 -17.46
CA ALA A 280 18.54 13.60 -17.64
C ALA A 280 17.69 13.55 -16.36
N VAL A 281 17.72 12.42 -15.64
CA VAL A 281 17.04 12.25 -14.34
C VAL A 281 17.65 13.19 -13.28
N ARG A 282 18.98 13.31 -13.23
CA ARG A 282 19.67 14.24 -12.32
C ARG A 282 19.26 15.69 -12.58
N GLN A 283 19.22 16.11 -13.84
CA GLN A 283 18.84 17.47 -14.23
C GLN A 283 17.38 17.77 -13.88
N TYR A 284 16.49 16.79 -14.06
CA TYR A 284 15.10 16.90 -13.62
C TYR A 284 14.99 17.21 -12.11
N PHE A 285 15.66 16.43 -11.26
CA PHE A 285 15.61 16.66 -9.81
C PHE A 285 16.26 18.00 -9.40
N LEU A 286 17.34 18.43 -10.07
CA LEU A 286 17.92 19.75 -9.79
C LEU A 286 16.97 20.91 -10.11
N LEU A 287 16.15 20.77 -11.16
CA LEU A 287 15.21 21.79 -11.62
C LEU A 287 13.88 21.80 -10.87
N HIS A 288 13.38 20.62 -10.47
CA HIS A 288 12.03 20.47 -9.90
C HIS A 288 12.03 20.20 -8.39
N GLU A 289 13.08 19.60 -7.84
CA GLU A 289 13.13 19.17 -6.44
C GLU A 289 14.55 19.33 -5.86
N SER A 290 14.99 20.57 -5.68
CA SER A 290 16.38 20.89 -5.31
C SER A 290 16.84 20.32 -3.95
N SER A 291 15.90 19.94 -3.07
CA SER A 291 16.17 19.30 -1.77
C SER A 291 16.13 17.76 -1.82
N HIS A 292 15.80 17.16 -2.96
CA HIS A 292 15.74 15.70 -3.11
C HIS A 292 17.17 15.11 -3.08
N PRO A 293 17.42 13.96 -2.42
CA PRO A 293 18.77 13.38 -2.32
C PRO A 293 19.28 12.73 -3.62
N ALA A 294 18.41 12.48 -4.59
CA ALA A 294 18.75 11.75 -5.81
C ALA A 294 19.89 12.37 -6.65
N PRO A 295 19.99 13.70 -6.87
CA PRO A 295 21.11 14.28 -7.63
C PRO A 295 22.49 13.92 -7.06
N LEU A 296 22.62 13.93 -5.73
CA LEU A 296 23.87 13.59 -5.03
C LEU A 296 24.20 12.11 -5.18
N MET A 297 23.19 11.23 -5.15
CA MET A 297 23.36 9.79 -5.33
C MET A 297 23.69 9.44 -6.78
N ILE A 298 23.03 10.06 -7.76
CA ILE A 298 23.27 9.84 -9.18
C ILE A 298 24.70 10.28 -9.57
N GLU A 299 25.13 11.45 -9.09
CA GLU A 299 26.50 11.95 -9.29
C GLU A 299 27.56 11.01 -8.70
N ARG A 300 27.27 10.36 -7.56
CA ARG A 300 28.15 9.35 -6.96
C ARG A 300 28.22 8.05 -7.76
N ILE A 301 27.13 7.65 -8.42
CA ILE A 301 27.01 6.36 -9.12
C ILE A 301 27.51 6.43 -10.57
N GLN A 302 27.34 7.55 -11.26
CA GLN A 302 27.74 7.74 -12.66
C GLN A 302 29.21 7.36 -12.97
N PRO A 303 30.22 7.73 -12.15
CA PRO A 303 31.61 7.32 -12.37
C PRO A 303 31.84 5.83 -12.15
N LEU A 304 31.10 5.24 -11.20
CA LEU A 304 31.24 3.85 -10.76
C LEU A 304 30.69 2.86 -11.79
N ILE A 305 29.68 3.27 -12.57
CA ILE A 305 29.17 2.50 -13.70
C ILE A 305 30.31 2.08 -14.63
N SER A 306 31.39 2.86 -14.67
CA SER A 306 32.53 2.61 -15.55
C SER A 306 33.66 1.73 -15.04
N GLN A 307 33.66 1.43 -13.74
CA GLN A 307 34.77 0.79 -13.05
C GLN A 307 34.55 -0.72 -12.88
N ASP A 308 35.65 -1.46 -12.68
CA ASP A 308 35.58 -2.86 -12.29
C ASP A 308 35.11 -2.99 -10.83
N PHE A 309 34.42 -4.08 -10.52
CA PHE A 309 33.79 -4.33 -9.22
C PHE A 309 34.74 -4.11 -8.03
N MET A 310 36.02 -4.46 -8.17
CA MET A 310 37.04 -4.26 -7.13
C MET A 310 37.36 -2.78 -6.88
N SER A 311 37.35 -1.92 -7.92
CA SER A 311 37.52 -0.47 -7.76
C SER A 311 36.27 0.19 -7.16
N ILE A 312 35.07 -0.33 -7.49
CA ILE A 312 33.81 0.11 -6.87
C ILE A 312 33.84 -0.17 -5.37
N MET A 313 34.19 -1.40 -4.96
CA MET A 313 34.29 -1.77 -3.54
C MET A 313 35.36 -0.97 -2.80
N ARG A 314 36.49 -0.65 -3.46
CA ARG A 314 37.55 0.18 -2.88
C ARG A 314 37.11 1.63 -2.60
N ASN A 315 36.18 2.16 -3.40
CA ASN A 315 35.64 3.51 -3.23
C ASN A 315 34.44 3.57 -2.27
N LEU A 316 33.60 2.53 -2.21
CA LEU A 316 32.36 2.54 -1.42
C LEU A 316 32.52 2.01 0.01
N ALA A 317 33.33 0.96 0.21
CA ALA A 317 33.47 0.30 1.49
C ALA A 317 34.87 -0.33 1.62
N PRO A 318 35.92 0.48 1.85
CA PRO A 318 37.30 0.00 1.85
C PRO A 318 37.56 -1.09 2.90
N GLU A 319 36.83 -1.06 4.01
CA GLU A 319 36.91 -2.04 5.12
C GLU A 319 36.35 -3.42 4.74
N ALA A 320 35.50 -3.51 3.70
CA ALA A 320 34.90 -4.77 3.24
C ALA A 320 35.80 -5.53 2.24
N ILE A 321 36.88 -4.91 1.75
CA ILE A 321 37.79 -5.53 0.78
C ILE A 321 38.53 -6.72 1.38
N ASP A 322 39.04 -6.57 2.61
CA ASP A 322 39.83 -7.62 3.27
C ASP A 322 38.98 -8.90 3.49
N GLN A 323 37.68 -8.74 3.73
CA GLN A 323 36.73 -9.85 3.87
C GLN A 323 36.43 -10.51 2.52
N LEU A 324 36.26 -9.73 1.45
CA LEU A 324 36.02 -10.25 0.10
C LEU A 324 37.25 -10.96 -0.48
N GLU A 325 38.46 -10.45 -0.24
CA GLU A 325 39.70 -11.12 -0.64
C GLU A 325 39.89 -12.46 0.09
N HIS A 326 39.39 -12.56 1.33
CA HIS A 326 39.42 -13.81 2.09
C HIS A 326 38.40 -14.84 1.56
N PHE A 327 37.21 -14.40 1.12
CA PHE A 327 36.15 -15.27 0.59
C PHE A 327 36.42 -15.78 -0.84
N PHE A 328 37.03 -14.97 -1.71
CA PHE A 328 37.26 -15.34 -3.12
C PHE A 328 38.68 -15.87 -3.41
N GLY A 329 39.60 -15.73 -2.46
CA GLY A 329 40.99 -16.13 -2.61
C GLY A 329 41.78 -15.20 -3.53
N ARG A 330 43.06 -14.95 -3.21
CA ARG A 330 43.93 -14.08 -4.01
C ARG A 330 44.10 -14.65 -5.42
N LYS A 331 43.59 -13.94 -6.44
CA LYS A 331 44.09 -14.10 -7.81
C LYS A 331 45.50 -13.50 -7.86
N ASN A 332 46.50 -14.35 -7.79
CA ASN A 332 47.86 -14.01 -8.18
C ASN A 332 47.85 -13.67 -9.67
N HIS A 333 47.90 -12.38 -9.99
CA HIS A 333 48.29 -11.92 -11.32
C HIS A 333 49.81 -11.77 -11.35
N THR A 334 50.49 -12.68 -12.04
CA THR A 334 51.77 -12.41 -12.71
C THR A 334 51.56 -11.45 -13.88
#